data_AF-A0A942QQQ3-F1
#
_entry.id   AF-A0A942QQQ3-F1
#
_cell.length_a   1.000
_cell.length_b   1.000
_cell.length_c   1.000
_cell.angle_alpha   90.00
_cell.angle_beta   90.00
_cell.angle_gamma   90.00
#
_symmetry.space_group_name_H-M   'P 1'
#
loop_
_entity.id
_entity.type
_entity.pdbx_description
1 polymer ?
#
loop_
_entity_poly.entity_id
_entity_poly.type
_entity_poly.pdbx_seq_one_letter_code
_entity_poly.pdbx_strand_id
1 'polypeptide(L)' 'MVAHLAREGHAFAEADVISALQTFDDVWGQLFPAEQTRIVQLLVRRVTVSSDGLVIDVRTDGVSGVMRDMMAPRKKVAAE' A
#
# COMPACT_ATOMS: atom_id res chain seq x y z
N MET A 1 -8.41 5.43 -1.97
CA MET A 1 -9.25 5.63 -3.17
C MET A 1 -10.31 4.52 -3.30
N VAL A 2 -10.75 3.95 -2.17
CA VAL A 2 -11.67 2.79 -2.12
C VAL A 2 -13.13 3.25 -1.94
N ALA A 3 -13.34 4.46 -1.40
CA ALA A 3 -14.67 5.02 -1.18
C ALA A 3 -15.40 5.47 -2.47
N HIS A 4 -14.71 5.53 -3.63
CA HIS A 4 -15.37 5.84 -4.90
C HIS A 4 -15.91 4.60 -5.62
N LEU A 5 -15.42 3.39 -5.27
CA LEU A 5 -15.82 2.14 -5.91
C LEU A 5 -17.10 1.53 -5.31
N ALA A 6 -17.64 2.10 -4.23
CA ALA A 6 -18.83 1.57 -3.55
C ALA A 6 -20.15 2.12 -4.10
N ARG A 7 -20.15 2.93 -5.17
CA ARG A 7 -21.37 3.59 -5.68
C ARG A 7 -22.20 2.76 -6.66
N GLU A 8 -21.81 1.53 -6.97
CA GLU A 8 -22.65 0.60 -7.73
C GLU A 8 -22.57 -0.77 -7.07
N GLY A 9 -23.72 -1.39 -6.83
CA GLY A 9 -23.89 -2.58 -5.98
C GLY A 9 -23.31 -3.87 -6.58
N HIS A 10 -22.01 -3.91 -6.82
CA HIS A 10 -21.27 -5.13 -7.11
C HIS A 10 -20.48 -5.54 -5.88
N ALA A 11 -20.89 -6.64 -5.25
CA ALA A 11 -19.97 -7.39 -4.40
C ALA A 11 -18.84 -7.86 -5.31
N PHE A 12 -17.64 -7.29 -5.14
CA PHE A 12 -16.46 -7.75 -5.87
C PHE A 12 -16.26 -9.23 -5.58
N ALA A 13 -16.12 -10.05 -6.62
CA ALA A 13 -15.73 -11.44 -6.39
C ALA A 13 -14.30 -11.43 -5.85
N GLU A 14 -13.97 -12.38 -4.99
CA GLU A 14 -12.60 -12.55 -4.46
C GLU A 14 -11.57 -12.60 -5.59
N ALA A 15 -11.92 -13.25 -6.71
CA ALA A 15 -11.11 -13.31 -7.92
C ALA A 15 -10.80 -11.92 -8.52
N ASP A 16 -11.74 -10.98 -8.48
CA ASP A 16 -11.53 -9.62 -8.99
C ASP A 16 -10.53 -8.86 -8.12
N VAL A 17 -10.62 -9.04 -6.79
CA VAL A 17 -9.68 -8.44 -5.84
C VAL A 17 -8.28 -9.03 -6.02
N ILE A 18 -8.17 -10.35 -6.17
CA ILE A 18 -6.90 -11.02 -6.43
C ILE A 18 -6.29 -10.53 -7.74
N SER A 19 -7.08 -10.44 -8.81
CA SER A 19 -6.61 -9.95 -10.11
C SER A 19 -6.12 -8.50 -10.05
N ALA A 20 -6.87 -7.62 -9.37
CA ALA A 20 -6.45 -6.24 -9.16
C ALA A 20 -5.15 -6.14 -8.34
N LEU A 21 -4.95 -7.01 -7.34
CA LEU A 21 -3.70 -7.07 -6.58
C LEU A 21 -2.53 -7.61 -7.42
N GLN A 22 -2.77 -8.50 -8.37
CA GLN A 22 -1.70 -8.96 -9.29
C GLN A 22 -1.20 -7.84 -10.19
N THR A 23 -2.07 -6.94 -10.63
CA THR A 23 -1.68 -5.76 -11.42
C THR A 23 -0.97 -4.67 -10.60
N PHE A 24 -0.89 -4.82 -9.28
CA PHE A 24 -0.22 -3.86 -8.42
C PHE A 24 1.28 -3.79 -8.70
N ASP A 25 1.92 -4.91 -9.06
CA ASP A 25 3.37 -4.94 -9.36
C ASP A 25 3.74 -4.00 -10.52
N ASP A 26 2.88 -3.90 -11.53
CA ASP A 26 3.08 -3.00 -12.67
C ASP A 26 3.07 -1.53 -12.26
N VAL A 27 2.25 -1.17 -11.27
CA VAL A 27 2.17 0.19 -10.71
C VAL A 27 3.31 0.44 -9.72
N TRP A 28 3.68 -0.57 -8.92
CA TRP A 28 4.74 -0.49 -7.93
C TRP A 28 6.08 -0.09 -8.55
N GLY A 29 6.44 -0.69 -9.69
CA GLY A 29 7.66 -0.39 -10.42
C GLY A 29 7.73 1.03 -11.01
N GLN A 30 6.60 1.73 -11.12
CA GLN A 30 6.52 3.09 -11.66
C GLN A 30 6.57 4.17 -10.57
N LEU A 31 6.48 3.79 -9.30
CA LEU A 31 6.55 4.72 -8.17
C LEU A 31 7.97 5.25 -7.98
N PHE A 32 8.10 6.51 -7.55
CA PHE A 32 9.38 7.04 -7.13
C PHE A 32 9.89 6.27 -5.90
N PRO A 33 11.22 6.12 -5.71
CA PRO A 33 11.77 5.36 -4.58
C PRO A 33 11.27 5.82 -3.20
N ALA A 34 11.04 7.12 -3.04
CA ALA A 34 10.50 7.70 -1.81
C ALA A 34 9.04 7.26 -1.54
N GLU A 35 8.25 7.06 -2.59
CA GLU A 35 6.86 6.59 -2.46
C GLU A 35 6.81 5.12 -2.09
N GLN A 36 7.66 4.29 -2.71
CA GLN A 36 7.79 2.88 -2.34
C GLN A 36 8.16 2.74 -0.85
N THR A 37 9.15 3.50 -0.39
CA THR A 37 9.55 3.44 1.03
C THR A 37 8.46 3.95 1.96
N ARG A 38 7.71 4.99 1.58
CA ARG A 38 6.54 5.44 2.35
C ARG A 38 5.47 4.36 2.46
N ILE A 39 5.16 3.66 1.36
CA ILE A 39 4.19 2.55 1.39
C ILE A 39 4.68 1.42 2.29
N VAL A 40 5.95 1.01 2.18
CA VAL A 40 6.54 -0.01 3.06
C VAL A 40 6.43 0.39 4.54
N GLN A 41 6.71 1.66 4.88
CA GLN A 41 6.59 2.17 6.25
C GLN A 41 5.15 2.17 6.77
N LEU A 42 4.17 2.34 5.89
CA LEU A 42 2.75 2.25 6.26
C LEU A 42 2.28 0.80 6.44
N LEU A 43 2.88 -0.15 5.73
CA LEU A 43 2.53 -1.57 5.79
C LEU A 43 3.28 -2.33 6.88
N VAL A 44 4.54 -1.97 7.16
CA VAL A 44 5.40 -2.71 8.09
C VAL A 44 5.36 -2.07 9.47
N ARG A 45 5.08 -2.88 10.49
CA ARG A 45 5.12 -2.46 11.90
C ARG A 45 6.55 -2.45 12.43
N ARG A 46 7.30 -3.52 12.18
CA ARG A 46 8.68 -3.68 12.62
C ARG A 46 9.36 -4.78 11.82
N VAL A 47 10.67 -4.64 11.66
CA VAL A 47 11.54 -5.68 11.12
C VAL A 47 12.50 -6.12 12.22
N THR A 48 12.58 -7.41 12.48
CA THR A 48 13.56 -8.00 13.40
C THR A 48 14.58 -8.77 12.56
N VAL A 49 15.85 -8.41 12.72
CA VAL A 49 16.98 -9.08 12.05
C VAL A 49 17.69 -9.95 13.06
N SER A 50 17.90 -11.22 12.74
CA SER A 50 18.73 -12.14 13.53
C SER A 50 19.72 -12.86 12.61
N SER A 51 20.66 -13.60 13.21
CA SER A 51 21.56 -14.49 12.46
C SER A 51 20.83 -15.56 11.66
N ASP A 52 19.62 -15.93 12.10
CA ASP A 52 18.81 -16.99 11.50
C ASP A 52 17.85 -16.47 10.42
N GLY A 53 17.71 -15.14 10.29
CA GLY A 53 16.94 -14.53 9.22
C GLY A 53 16.23 -13.22 9.58
N LEU A 54 15.16 -12.95 8.83
CA LEU A 54 14.35 -11.73 8.91
C LEU A 54 12.91 -12.06 9.32
N VAL A 55 12.43 -11.42 10.38
CA VAL A 55 11.01 -11.47 10.77
C VAL A 55 10.39 -10.10 10.53
N ILE A 56 9.35 -10.06 9.69
CA ILE A 56 8.62 -8.84 9.35
C ILE A 56 7.24 -8.89 10.00
N ASP A 57 7.00 -7.98 10.95
CA ASP A 57 5.68 -7.76 11.53
C ASP A 57 4.90 -6.81 10.61
N VAL A 58 3.85 -7.30 9.93
CA VAL A 58 2.99 -6.50 9.05
C VAL A 58 1.81 -5.91 9.83
N ARG A 59 1.43 -4.68 9.50
CA ARG A 59 0.29 -3.98 10.10
C ARG A 59 -1.02 -4.50 9.52
N THR A 60 -1.95 -4.91 10.39
CA THR A 60 -3.30 -5.33 9.99
C THR A 60 -4.14 -4.18 9.43
N ASP A 61 -3.79 -2.93 9.78
CA ASP A 61 -4.40 -1.70 9.27
C ASP A 61 -3.59 -1.06 8.13
N GLY A 62 -2.47 -1.66 7.72
CA GLY A 62 -1.50 -1.04 6.83
C GLY A 62 -2.11 -0.61 5.49
N VAL A 63 -2.93 -1.46 4.88
CA VAL A 63 -3.62 -1.17 3.61
C VAL A 63 -4.56 0.02 3.74
N SER A 64 -5.29 0.13 4.86
CA SER A 64 -6.14 1.29 5.14
C SER A 64 -5.31 2.57 5.34
N GLY A 65 -4.11 2.45 5.94
CA GLY A 65 -3.14 3.52 6.05
C GLY A 65 -2.67 4.02 4.68
N VAL A 66 -2.26 3.11 3.80
CA VAL A 66 -1.88 3.43 2.41
C VAL A 66 -3.02 4.11 1.66
N MET A 67 -4.24 3.58 1.75
CA MET A 67 -5.40 4.17 1.07
C MET A 67 -5.75 5.56 1.55
N ARG A 68 -5.59 5.83 2.86
CA ARG A 68 -5.78 7.16 3.44
C ARG A 68 -4.72 8.13 2.93
N ASP A 69 -3.49 7.66 2.84
CA ASP A 69 -2.36 8.45 2.38
C ASP A 69 -2.49 8.84 0.89
N MET A 70 -2.93 7.91 0.05
CA MET A 70 -3.24 8.18 -1.37
C MET A 70 -4.41 9.15 -1.56
N MET A 71 -5.36 9.19 -0.62
CA MET A 71 -6.51 10.12 -0.66
C MET A 71 -6.19 11.48 -0.01
N ALA A 72 -5.11 11.57 0.74
CA ALA A 72 -4.71 12.81 1.37
C ALA A 72 -4.04 13.73 0.34
N PRO A 73 -4.26 15.06 0.42
CA PRO A 73 -3.58 16.01 -0.46
C PRO A 73 -2.07 15.88 -0.30
N ARG A 74 -1.37 15.68 -1.42
CA ARG A 74 0.07 15.52 -1.47
C ARG A 74 0.75 16.81 -0.99
N LYS A 75 1.39 16.79 0.18
CA LYS A 75 2.30 17.88 0.56
C LYS A 75 3.50 17.84 -0.38
N LYS A 76 3.63 18.84 -1.25
CA LYS A 76 4.83 19.05 -2.05
C LYS A 76 5.99 19.28 -1.07
N VAL A 77 6.93 18.34 -1.02
CA VAL A 77 8.20 18.57 -0.37
C VAL A 77 8.99 19.45 -1.33
N ALA A 78 9.23 20.71 -0.94
CA ALA A 78 10.17 21.55 -1.67
C ALA A 78 11.54 20.88 -1.55
N ALA A 79 12.12 20.52 -2.69
CA ALA A 79 13.51 20.14 -2.76
C ALA A 79 14.33 21.41 -2.50
N GLU A 80 15.13 21.39 -1.43
CA GLU A 80 16.23 22.32 -1.19
C GLU A 80 17.52 21.72 -1.76
#